data_AF-A0A3N5P1T0-F1
#
_entry.id   AF-A0A3N5P1T0-F1
#
_cell.length_a   1.000
_cell.length_b   1.000
_cell.length_c   1.000
_cell.angle_alpha   90.00
_cell.angle_beta   90.00
_cell.angle_gamma   90.00
#
_symmetry.space_group_name_H-M   'P 1'
#
loop_
_entity.id
_entity.type
_entity.pdbx_description
1 polymer ?
#
loop_
_entity_poly.entity_id
_entity_poly.type
_entity_poly.pdbx_seq_one_letter_code
_entity_poly.pdbx_strand_id
1 'polypeptide(L)'
;MNRARASFLLGSAVFIGFTIASLGGQQPAAGGVFTAAQAQAGQNAYAQQCAGCHGDDFRGSADAPALQGQDFRAKWGPQAVNELFTYLVQTMPPTNPGALGEEGTLAVTAFLLQINGARAGQQPMTPRIETPINTLLVGPAQAPVPAAGRGGRGGGAPVVGAGTAARGRGQEANRGVTVAGEVKNYVPVTSEMLKNPPPGDWLIFRRNYHGHSHTPLNQVTPANVKNLQLQWVWAMNDSGANQTTPIVHNGIIYLATPSNIVQALDGKTGSLIWETRAGPDQAPGYGGIRSLAIADDKIFLPASNAHMVALSART
;
A
#
# COMPACT_ATOMS: atom_id res chain seq x y z
N MET A 1 -24.67 -101.04 13.89
CA MET A 1 -24.70 -99.89 12.95
C MET A 1 -25.86 -98.99 13.32
N ASN A 2 -25.57 -97.73 13.71
CA ASN A 2 -26.37 -96.50 13.52
C ASN A 2 -27.88 -96.52 13.87
N ARG A 3 -28.44 -95.63 14.70
CA ARG A 3 -28.26 -94.18 14.79
C ARG A 3 -28.71 -93.61 16.14
N ALA A 4 -27.97 -92.62 16.63
CA ALA A 4 -28.34 -91.71 17.70
C ALA A 4 -29.48 -90.77 17.28
N ARG A 5 -30.35 -90.39 18.24
CA ARG A 5 -31.29 -89.26 18.13
C ARG A 5 -30.82 -88.17 19.09
N ALA A 6 -30.41 -87.03 18.55
CA ALA A 6 -30.09 -85.82 19.31
C ALA A 6 -31.30 -84.89 19.31
N SER A 7 -31.73 -84.49 20.50
CA SER A 7 -32.79 -83.50 20.73
C SER A 7 -32.19 -82.10 20.71
N PHE A 8 -32.72 -81.21 19.87
CA PHE A 8 -32.38 -79.79 19.86
C PHE A 8 -33.30 -79.04 20.83
N LEU A 9 -32.73 -78.41 21.85
CA LEU A 9 -33.37 -77.39 22.69
C LEU A 9 -32.96 -76.01 22.15
N LEU A 10 -33.90 -75.22 21.65
CA LEU A 10 -33.69 -73.81 21.35
C LEU A 10 -33.73 -72.99 22.66
N GLY A 11 -32.56 -72.54 23.13
CA GLY A 11 -32.46 -71.49 24.14
C GLY A 11 -32.48 -70.11 23.50
N SER A 12 -33.51 -69.32 23.78
CA SER A 12 -33.58 -67.91 23.36
C SER A 12 -32.83 -67.05 24.38
N ALA A 13 -31.67 -66.52 24.00
CA ALA A 13 -30.91 -65.55 24.79
C ALA A 13 -31.39 -64.13 24.49
N VAL A 14 -31.92 -63.44 25.50
CA VAL A 14 -32.28 -62.01 25.43
C VAL A 14 -31.00 -61.19 25.67
N PHE A 15 -30.53 -60.50 24.64
CA PHE A 15 -29.44 -59.52 24.75
C PHE A 15 -30.02 -58.15 25.15
N ILE A 16 -29.72 -57.71 26.38
CA ILE A 16 -29.96 -56.33 26.82
C ILE A 16 -28.80 -55.48 26.31
N GLY A 17 -29.04 -54.70 25.25
CA GLY A 17 -28.06 -53.75 24.72
C GLY A 17 -27.93 -52.52 25.62
N PHE A 18 -26.77 -52.37 26.26
CA PHE A 18 -26.36 -51.12 26.89
C PHE A 18 -25.84 -50.17 25.80
N THR A 19 -26.63 -49.16 25.43
CA THR A 19 -26.15 -48.04 24.62
C THR A 19 -25.33 -47.10 25.50
N ILE A 20 -24.01 -47.12 25.33
CA ILE A 20 -23.12 -46.08 25.88
C ILE A 20 -23.35 -44.84 25.03
N ALA A 21 -24.06 -43.86 25.57
CA ALA A 21 -24.14 -42.53 25.00
C ALA A 21 -22.78 -41.84 25.18
N SER A 22 -21.99 -41.80 24.11
CA SER A 22 -20.79 -40.99 24.06
C SER A 22 -21.18 -39.51 24.09
N LEU A 23 -21.14 -38.90 25.28
CA LEU A 23 -21.07 -37.45 25.42
C LEU A 23 -19.74 -36.99 24.83
N GLY A 24 -19.76 -36.65 23.54
CA GLY A 24 -18.69 -35.90 22.91
C GLY A 24 -18.61 -34.53 23.59
N GLY A 25 -17.74 -34.39 24.59
CA GLY A 25 -17.33 -33.08 25.08
C GLY A 25 -16.74 -32.31 23.90
N GLN A 26 -17.44 -31.29 23.41
CA GLN A 26 -16.83 -30.27 22.56
C GLN A 26 -15.76 -29.59 23.40
N GLN A 27 -14.51 -30.00 23.21
CA GLN A 27 -13.34 -29.23 23.62
C GLN A 27 -13.60 -27.78 23.16
N PRO A 28 -13.57 -26.77 24.05
CA PRO A 28 -13.72 -25.39 23.63
C PRO A 28 -12.69 -25.14 22.54
N ALA A 29 -13.13 -24.74 21.35
CA ALA A 29 -12.20 -24.24 20.34
C ALA A 29 -11.37 -23.16 21.04
N ALA A 30 -10.03 -23.28 21.02
CA ALA A 30 -9.13 -22.32 21.62
C ALA A 30 -9.64 -20.91 21.27
N GLY A 31 -10.10 -20.18 22.27
CA GLY A 31 -10.84 -18.94 22.05
C GLY A 31 -9.97 -17.96 21.28
N GLY A 32 -10.49 -17.45 20.17
CA GLY A 32 -9.79 -16.42 19.41
C GLY A 32 -9.53 -15.18 20.24
N VAL A 33 -8.39 -14.53 20.03
CA VAL A 33 -7.94 -13.32 20.74
C VAL A 33 -8.56 -12.03 20.19
N PHE A 34 -9.58 -12.16 19.33
CA PHE A 34 -10.30 -11.05 18.70
C PHE A 34 -11.72 -11.47 18.33
N THR A 35 -12.62 -10.51 18.21
CA THR A 35 -14.00 -10.78 17.75
C THR A 35 -14.14 -10.70 16.24
N ALA A 36 -15.19 -11.34 15.69
CA ALA A 36 -15.51 -11.22 14.27
C ALA A 36 -15.79 -9.76 13.86
N ALA A 37 -16.38 -8.97 14.77
CA ALA A 37 -16.63 -7.54 14.55
C ALA A 37 -15.32 -6.73 14.43
N GLN A 38 -14.31 -7.02 15.26
CA GLN A 38 -12.99 -6.37 15.14
C GLN A 38 -12.31 -6.70 13.82
N ALA A 39 -12.33 -7.97 13.41
CA ALA A 39 -11.74 -8.37 12.14
C ALA A 39 -12.49 -7.73 10.94
N GLN A 40 -13.81 -7.63 11.00
CA GLN A 40 -14.61 -6.95 9.96
C GLN A 40 -14.32 -5.44 9.90
N ALA A 41 -14.20 -4.77 11.05
CA ALA A 41 -13.79 -3.37 11.11
C ALA A 41 -12.37 -3.17 10.56
N GLY A 42 -11.47 -4.10 10.85
CA GLY A 42 -10.11 -4.13 10.34
C GLY A 42 -10.05 -4.29 8.83
N GLN A 43 -10.88 -5.17 8.27
CA GLN A 43 -11.02 -5.32 6.81
C GLN A 43 -11.43 -4.00 6.15
N ASN A 44 -12.40 -3.29 6.74
CA ASN A 44 -12.85 -2.00 6.23
C ASN A 44 -11.74 -0.95 6.30
N ALA A 45 -11.04 -0.85 7.44
CA ALA A 45 -9.90 0.06 7.60
C ALA A 45 -8.78 -0.26 6.61
N TYR A 46 -8.47 -1.55 6.43
CA TYR A 46 -7.48 -2.03 5.47
C TYR A 46 -7.79 -1.57 4.05
N ALA A 47 -9.03 -1.78 3.59
CA ALA A 47 -9.45 -1.39 2.24
C ALA A 47 -9.36 0.12 2.00
N GLN A 48 -9.49 0.94 3.04
CA GLN A 48 -9.43 2.41 2.91
C GLN A 48 -8.01 2.96 3.03
N GLN A 49 -7.14 2.34 3.83
CA GLN A 49 -5.87 2.97 4.25
C GLN A 49 -4.61 2.13 3.98
N CYS A 50 -4.74 0.83 3.73
CA CYS A 50 -3.60 -0.09 3.66
C CYS A 50 -3.45 -0.77 2.29
N ALA A 51 -4.58 -1.11 1.65
CA ALA A 51 -4.62 -1.85 0.39
C ALA A 51 -3.85 -1.17 -0.74
N GLY A 52 -3.71 0.16 -0.67
CA GLY A 52 -2.94 0.90 -1.63
C GLY A 52 -1.50 0.44 -1.77
N CYS A 53 -0.78 0.32 -0.65
CA CYS A 53 0.63 -0.09 -0.66
C CYS A 53 0.77 -1.62 -0.61
N HIS A 54 -0.10 -2.29 0.16
CA HIS A 54 0.01 -3.72 0.45
C HIS A 54 -0.81 -4.64 -0.48
N GLY A 55 -1.54 -4.05 -1.43
CA GLY A 55 -2.39 -4.75 -2.40
C GLY A 55 -3.74 -5.18 -1.84
N ASP A 56 -4.79 -5.14 -2.65
CA ASP A 56 -6.10 -5.70 -2.29
C ASP A 56 -6.06 -7.21 -2.03
N ASP A 57 -5.03 -7.89 -2.53
CA ASP A 57 -4.78 -9.33 -2.38
C ASP A 57 -3.73 -9.65 -1.30
N PHE A 58 -3.28 -8.66 -0.53
CA PHE A 58 -2.30 -8.75 0.56
C PHE A 58 -0.90 -9.23 0.15
N ARG A 59 -0.61 -9.34 -1.16
CA ARG A 59 0.69 -9.83 -1.66
C ARG A 59 1.80 -8.79 -1.58
N GLY A 60 1.48 -7.56 -1.17
CA GLY A 60 2.43 -6.46 -1.15
C GLY A 60 2.67 -5.87 -2.52
N SER A 61 3.67 -5.01 -2.60
CA SER A 61 4.15 -4.35 -3.81
C SER A 61 5.68 -4.25 -3.76
N ALA A 62 6.29 -3.56 -4.74
CA ALA A 62 7.73 -3.26 -4.67
C ALA A 62 8.11 -2.44 -3.42
N ASP A 63 7.16 -1.68 -2.87
CA ASP A 63 7.40 -0.71 -1.81
C ASP A 63 6.81 -1.13 -0.46
N ALA A 64 6.07 -2.24 -0.39
CA ALA A 64 5.51 -2.76 0.85
C ALA A 64 5.46 -4.29 0.86
N PRO A 65 5.77 -4.95 1.99
CA PRO A 65 5.81 -6.41 2.07
C PRO A 65 4.43 -7.04 1.96
N ALA A 66 4.40 -8.33 1.59
CA ALA A 66 3.22 -9.16 1.73
C ALA A 66 2.78 -9.23 3.20
N LEU A 67 1.47 -9.13 3.41
CA LEU A 67 0.85 -9.19 4.74
C LEU A 67 0.19 -10.53 5.03
N GLN A 68 0.34 -11.48 4.12
CA GLN A 68 -0.24 -12.80 4.22
C GLN A 68 0.76 -13.88 3.79
N GLY A 69 0.63 -15.08 4.35
CA GLY A 69 1.32 -16.27 3.88
C GLY A 69 2.67 -16.48 4.57
N GLN A 70 3.62 -17.08 3.86
CA GLN A 70 4.88 -17.52 4.47
C GLN A 70 5.72 -16.35 4.99
N ASP A 71 5.78 -15.23 4.27
CA ASP A 71 6.55 -14.06 4.68
C ASP A 71 6.01 -13.46 5.99
N PHE A 72 4.68 -13.34 6.09
CA PHE A 72 4.03 -12.91 7.33
C PHE A 72 4.32 -13.89 8.48
N ARG A 73 4.16 -15.19 8.23
CA ARG A 73 4.36 -16.24 9.25
C ARG A 73 5.80 -16.32 9.72
N ALA A 74 6.77 -16.15 8.83
CA ALA A 74 8.19 -16.16 9.16
C ALA A 74 8.57 -14.97 10.04
N LYS A 75 8.08 -13.76 9.71
CA LYS A 75 8.38 -12.54 10.47
C LYS A 75 7.63 -12.47 11.78
N TRP A 76 6.31 -12.63 11.73
CA TRP A 76 5.42 -12.33 12.85
C TRP A 76 5.01 -13.55 13.66
N GLY A 77 5.08 -14.76 13.09
CA GLY A 77 4.66 -15.98 13.78
C GLY A 77 5.30 -16.18 15.16
N PRO A 78 6.63 -16.08 15.31
CA PRO A 78 7.28 -16.21 16.62
C PRO A 78 7.02 -15.06 17.60
N GLN A 79 6.49 -13.92 17.12
CA GLN A 79 6.26 -12.74 17.95
C GLN A 79 4.88 -12.75 18.59
N ALA A 80 4.74 -12.01 19.68
CA ALA A 80 3.46 -11.82 20.36
C ALA A 80 2.55 -10.83 19.59
N VAL A 81 1.24 -10.95 19.77
CA VAL A 81 0.26 -10.07 19.09
C VAL A 81 0.49 -8.59 19.42
N ASN A 82 0.85 -8.27 20.66
CA ASN A 82 1.17 -6.89 21.08
C ASN A 82 2.37 -6.29 20.33
N GLU A 83 3.34 -7.09 19.90
CA GLU A 83 4.49 -6.62 19.11
C GLU A 83 4.05 -6.18 17.70
N LEU A 84 3.18 -6.97 17.05
CA LEU A 84 2.58 -6.59 15.77
C LEU A 84 1.73 -5.32 15.91
N PHE A 85 0.88 -5.25 16.95
CA PHE A 85 0.09 -4.06 17.24
C PHE A 85 0.98 -2.83 17.44
N THR A 86 2.01 -2.94 18.27
CA THR A 86 2.94 -1.84 18.57
C THR A 86 3.66 -1.36 17.32
N TYR A 87 4.13 -2.29 16.48
CA TYR A 87 4.75 -1.96 15.21
C TYR A 87 3.80 -1.18 14.29
N LEU A 88 2.54 -1.61 14.18
CA LEU A 88 1.54 -0.90 13.37
C LEU A 88 1.29 0.52 13.88
N VAL A 89 1.15 0.71 15.19
CA VAL A 89 0.99 2.06 15.79
C VAL A 89 2.19 2.95 15.46
N GLN A 90 3.40 2.42 15.56
CA GLN A 90 4.63 3.21 15.46
C GLN A 90 5.09 3.48 14.02
N THR A 91 4.68 2.65 13.07
CA THR A 91 5.27 2.69 11.71
C THR A 91 4.24 2.81 10.60
N MET A 92 2.95 2.62 10.88
CA MET A 92 1.91 2.57 9.88
C MET A 92 0.77 3.57 10.13
N PRO A 93 0.25 4.22 9.07
CA PRO A 93 0.86 4.33 7.74
C PRO A 93 2.21 5.09 7.77
N PRO A 94 3.18 4.82 6.86
CA PRO A 94 4.50 5.44 6.92
C PRO A 94 4.49 6.97 6.80
N THR A 95 3.47 7.52 6.14
CA THR A 95 3.28 8.96 5.98
C THR A 95 2.60 9.63 7.18
N ASN A 96 1.95 8.85 8.06
CA ASN A 96 1.25 9.35 9.24
C ASN A 96 1.10 8.26 10.33
N PRO A 97 2.19 7.87 11.02
CA PRO A 97 2.12 6.81 12.02
C PRO A 97 1.09 7.09 13.13
N GLY A 98 0.28 6.08 13.46
CA GLY A 98 -0.73 6.18 14.52
C GLY A 98 -2.07 6.78 14.07
N ALA A 99 -2.25 7.13 12.79
CA ALA A 99 -3.47 7.74 12.25
C ALA A 99 -4.76 6.94 12.49
N LEU A 100 -4.65 5.61 12.66
CA LEU A 100 -5.78 4.72 12.92
C LEU A 100 -6.29 4.80 14.36
N GLY A 101 -5.53 5.40 15.28
CA GLY A 101 -5.78 5.30 16.71
C GLY A 101 -5.68 3.87 17.22
N GLU A 102 -5.92 3.67 18.52
CA GLU A 102 -5.82 2.36 19.16
C GLU A 102 -6.86 1.37 18.61
N GLU A 103 -8.13 1.76 18.58
CA GLU A 103 -9.23 0.88 18.14
C GLU A 103 -9.07 0.46 16.67
N GLY A 104 -8.74 1.40 15.78
CA GLY A 104 -8.51 1.10 14.38
C GLY A 104 -7.31 0.18 14.18
N THR A 105 -6.25 0.36 14.96
CA THR A 105 -5.06 -0.49 14.88
C THR A 105 -5.32 -1.90 15.42
N LEU A 106 -6.08 -2.04 16.53
CA LEU A 106 -6.53 -3.34 17.04
C LEU A 106 -7.41 -4.07 16.01
N ALA A 107 -8.30 -3.34 15.34
CA ALA A 107 -9.15 -3.89 14.29
C ALA A 107 -8.32 -4.43 13.11
N VAL A 108 -7.39 -3.62 12.58
CA VAL A 108 -6.48 -4.06 11.50
C VAL A 108 -5.62 -5.25 11.95
N THR A 109 -5.13 -5.25 13.19
CA THR A 109 -4.36 -6.38 13.75
C THR A 109 -5.20 -7.66 13.76
N ALA A 110 -6.45 -7.59 14.23
CA ALA A 110 -7.39 -8.72 14.20
C ALA A 110 -7.62 -9.25 12.78
N PHE A 111 -7.79 -8.35 11.81
CA PHE A 111 -7.95 -8.72 10.41
C PHE A 111 -6.70 -9.41 9.84
N LEU A 112 -5.50 -8.92 10.12
CA LEU A 112 -4.25 -9.55 9.68
C LEU A 112 -4.08 -10.96 10.25
N LEU A 113 -4.46 -11.18 11.51
CA LEU A 113 -4.48 -12.52 12.09
C LEU A 113 -5.51 -13.42 11.38
N GLN A 114 -6.71 -12.90 11.12
CA GLN A 114 -7.79 -13.65 10.47
C GLN A 114 -7.40 -14.11 9.04
N ILE A 115 -6.88 -13.21 8.20
CA ILE A 115 -6.46 -13.58 6.84
C ILE A 115 -5.29 -14.57 6.86
N ASN A 116 -4.48 -14.59 7.93
CA ASN A 116 -3.40 -15.55 8.11
C ASN A 116 -3.85 -16.86 8.78
N GLY A 117 -5.15 -17.07 9.04
CA GLY A 117 -5.69 -18.35 9.50
C GLY A 117 -6.02 -18.41 10.99
N ALA A 118 -5.99 -17.28 11.72
CA ALA A 118 -6.55 -17.23 13.06
C ALA A 118 -8.09 -17.21 13.03
N ARG A 119 -8.72 -17.80 14.05
CA ARG A 119 -10.18 -17.84 14.18
C ARG A 119 -10.64 -16.77 15.16
N ALA A 120 -11.75 -16.10 14.84
CA ALA A 120 -12.39 -15.18 15.75
C ALA A 120 -12.95 -15.92 16.98
N GLY A 121 -12.86 -15.28 18.14
CA GLY A 121 -13.46 -15.69 19.40
C GLY A 121 -14.52 -14.69 19.86
N GLN A 122 -14.85 -14.76 21.14
CA GLN A 122 -15.81 -13.85 21.79
C GLN A 122 -15.13 -12.72 22.58
N GLN A 123 -13.82 -12.82 22.80
CA GLN A 123 -13.07 -11.82 23.56
C GLN A 123 -12.52 -10.74 22.62
N PRO A 124 -12.72 -9.45 22.94
CA PRO A 124 -12.10 -8.38 22.18
C PRO A 124 -10.58 -8.37 22.39
N MET A 125 -9.85 -8.13 21.31
CA MET A 125 -8.40 -7.91 21.35
C MET A 125 -8.09 -6.67 22.19
N THR A 126 -7.04 -6.77 23.00
CA THR A 126 -6.47 -5.64 23.76
C THR A 126 -5.02 -5.39 23.33
N PRO A 127 -4.44 -4.21 23.62
CA PRO A 127 -3.05 -3.90 23.26
C PRO A 127 -1.98 -4.78 23.93
N ARG A 128 -2.33 -5.59 24.92
CA ARG A 128 -1.38 -6.34 25.78
C ARG A 128 -1.45 -7.84 25.58
N ILE A 129 -1.92 -8.31 24.43
CA ILE A 129 -1.98 -9.76 24.15
C ILE A 129 -0.57 -10.28 23.84
N GLU A 130 0.01 -10.97 24.81
CA GLU A 130 1.36 -11.56 24.75
C GLU A 130 1.39 -12.94 24.05
N THR A 131 0.24 -13.43 23.57
CA THR A 131 0.16 -14.72 22.88
C THR A 131 0.97 -14.70 21.58
N PRO A 132 1.89 -15.67 21.36
CA PRO A 132 2.62 -15.76 20.10
C PRO A 132 1.70 -16.04 18.91
N ILE A 133 1.88 -15.31 17.81
CA ILE A 133 0.97 -15.35 16.66
C ILE A 133 0.88 -16.74 16.05
N ASN A 134 1.99 -17.49 15.96
CA ASN A 134 2.01 -18.84 15.39
C ASN A 134 1.08 -19.83 16.11
N THR A 135 0.79 -19.62 17.40
CA THR A 135 -0.17 -20.44 18.17
C THR A 135 -1.62 -20.19 17.75
N LEU A 136 -1.90 -19.04 17.13
CA LEU A 136 -3.23 -18.62 16.70
C LEU A 136 -3.53 -19.03 15.25
N LEU A 137 -2.50 -19.19 14.41
CA LEU A 137 -2.65 -19.42 12.96
C LEU A 137 -2.93 -20.90 12.62
N VAL A 138 -4.06 -21.41 13.11
CA VAL A 138 -4.48 -22.83 13.02
C VAL A 138 -5.12 -23.22 11.68
N GLY A 139 -5.49 -22.26 10.84
CA GLY A 139 -6.00 -22.48 9.49
C GLY A 139 -4.96 -22.15 8.41
N PRO A 140 -5.18 -22.58 7.14
CA PRO A 140 -4.44 -22.01 6.02
C PRO A 140 -4.71 -20.51 5.94
N ALA A 141 -3.76 -19.75 5.39
CA ALA A 141 -4.04 -18.37 5.01
C ALA A 141 -5.25 -18.36 4.06
N GLN A 142 -6.19 -17.45 4.31
CA GLN A 142 -7.39 -17.33 3.49
C GLN A 142 -6.99 -16.99 2.04
N ALA A 143 -7.67 -17.54 1.04
CA ALA A 143 -7.43 -17.09 -0.33
C ALA A 143 -7.70 -15.56 -0.40
N PRO A 144 -6.90 -14.79 -1.17
CA PRO A 144 -7.20 -13.39 -1.40
C PRO A 144 -8.65 -13.25 -1.84
N VAL A 145 -9.44 -12.50 -1.08
CA VAL A 145 -10.82 -12.26 -1.47
C VAL A 145 -10.75 -11.33 -2.69
N PRO A 146 -11.28 -11.69 -3.87
CA PRO A 146 -11.40 -10.73 -4.95
C PRO A 146 -12.19 -9.55 -4.38
N ALA A 147 -11.69 -8.32 -4.56
CA ALA A 147 -12.39 -7.12 -4.14
C ALA A 147 -13.85 -7.28 -4.53
N ALA A 148 -14.74 -7.41 -3.54
CA ALA A 148 -16.16 -7.54 -3.80
C ALA A 148 -16.52 -6.34 -4.69
N GLY A 149 -16.88 -6.62 -5.94
CA GLY A 149 -17.24 -5.60 -6.89
C GLY A 149 -18.21 -4.65 -6.19
N ARG A 150 -17.98 -3.34 -6.34
CA ARG A 150 -18.86 -2.27 -5.85
C ARG A 150 -20.23 -2.40 -6.57
N GLY A 151 -20.98 -3.45 -6.24
CA GLY A 151 -22.27 -3.81 -6.80
C GLY A 151 -23.35 -3.21 -5.94
N GLY A 152 -24.15 -2.35 -6.55
CA GLY A 152 -25.18 -1.58 -5.89
C GLY A 152 -26.30 -2.41 -5.24
N ARG A 153 -26.80 -1.87 -4.13
CA ARG A 153 -28.14 -2.00 -3.55
C ARG A 153 -28.34 -0.67 -2.82
N GLY A 154 -29.44 0.06 -2.85
CA GLY A 154 -30.82 -0.10 -3.29
C GLY A 154 -31.53 1.13 -2.66
N GLY A 155 -32.54 1.69 -3.33
CA GLY A 155 -33.01 3.06 -3.12
C GLY A 155 -33.50 3.42 -1.70
N GLY A 156 -33.24 4.68 -1.34
CA GLY A 156 -33.87 5.43 -0.26
C GLY A 156 -33.78 6.92 -0.59
N ALA A 157 -34.93 7.60 -0.63
CA ALA A 157 -35.11 9.00 -1.05
C ALA A 157 -34.43 10.02 -0.10
N PRO A 158 -34.25 11.30 -0.51
CA PRO A 158 -33.21 12.17 0.04
C PRO A 158 -33.65 12.90 1.31
N VAL A 159 -32.70 13.07 2.23
CA VAL A 159 -32.77 14.10 3.28
C VAL A 159 -31.83 15.23 2.85
N VAL A 160 -32.41 16.41 2.61
CA VAL A 160 -31.71 17.66 2.35
C VAL A 160 -31.03 18.16 3.63
N GLY A 161 -29.75 18.52 3.56
CA GLY A 161 -29.02 19.10 4.69
C GLY A 161 -27.54 19.36 4.44
N ALA A 162 -27.23 20.59 4.01
CA ALA A 162 -26.01 21.37 4.22
C ALA A 162 -24.62 20.68 4.13
N GLY A 163 -23.96 20.88 2.99
CA GLY A 163 -22.64 21.50 2.95
C GLY A 163 -21.46 20.74 3.57
N THR A 164 -21.03 19.66 2.94
CA THR A 164 -19.60 19.36 2.79
C THR A 164 -19.40 18.75 1.41
N ALA A 165 -18.48 19.31 0.62
CA ALA A 165 -18.19 18.82 -0.72
C ALA A 165 -17.59 17.42 -0.64
N ALA A 166 -18.43 16.41 -0.81
CA ALA A 166 -18.01 15.05 -1.06
C ALA A 166 -17.25 15.02 -2.40
N ARG A 167 -15.92 14.82 -2.35
CA ARG A 167 -15.13 14.43 -3.53
C ARG A 167 -15.52 13.00 -3.90
N GLY A 168 -16.63 12.89 -4.64
CA GLY A 168 -17.09 11.65 -5.24
C GLY A 168 -16.18 11.23 -6.40
N ARG A 169 -15.96 9.92 -6.48
CA ARG A 169 -15.70 9.11 -7.68
C ARG A 169 -15.19 9.88 -8.91
N GLY A 170 -13.91 9.67 -9.23
CA GLY A 170 -13.37 9.66 -10.59
C GLY A 170 -14.03 10.65 -11.56
N GLN A 171 -13.84 11.93 -11.32
CA GLN A 171 -13.75 12.83 -12.47
C GLN A 171 -12.50 12.40 -13.23
N GLU A 172 -12.63 12.08 -14.52
CA GLU A 172 -11.47 12.13 -15.41
C GLU A 172 -10.93 13.56 -15.33
N ALA A 173 -9.98 13.80 -14.42
CA ALA A 173 -9.32 15.08 -14.31
C ALA A 173 -8.71 15.37 -15.69
N ASN A 174 -9.06 16.54 -16.26
CA ASN A 174 -8.63 17.03 -17.57
C ASN A 174 -7.22 16.54 -17.92
N ARG A 175 -7.11 15.49 -18.74
CA ARG A 175 -5.81 15.02 -19.25
C ARG A 175 -5.29 16.03 -20.27
N GLY A 176 -3.98 16.14 -20.37
CA GLY A 176 -3.30 17.09 -21.25
C GLY A 176 -2.74 18.29 -20.49
N VAL A 177 -2.46 19.36 -21.23
CA VAL A 177 -1.84 20.59 -20.70
C VAL A 177 -2.83 21.30 -19.78
N THR A 178 -2.49 21.41 -18.49
CA THR A 178 -3.29 22.10 -17.46
C THR A 178 -2.79 23.51 -17.20
N VAL A 179 -1.50 23.75 -17.43
CA VAL A 179 -0.90 25.10 -17.47
C VAL A 179 -0.02 25.18 -18.71
N ALA A 180 -0.38 26.06 -19.64
CA ALA A 180 0.40 26.29 -20.84
C ALA A 180 1.49 27.32 -20.58
N GLY A 181 2.70 27.04 -21.06
CA GLY A 181 3.81 27.98 -21.09
C GLY A 181 4.97 27.44 -21.91
N GLU A 182 6.05 28.20 -21.96
CA GLU A 182 7.20 27.86 -22.79
C GLU A 182 8.52 28.09 -22.04
N VAL A 183 9.38 27.07 -22.05
CA VAL A 183 10.79 27.23 -21.71
C VAL A 183 11.50 27.94 -22.87
N LYS A 184 11.73 29.24 -22.68
CA LYS A 184 12.41 30.06 -23.68
C LYS A 184 13.84 29.60 -23.89
N ASN A 185 14.30 29.64 -25.14
CA ASN A 185 15.67 29.26 -25.55
C ASN A 185 16.09 27.85 -25.11
N TYR A 186 15.14 26.89 -25.12
CA TYR A 186 15.45 25.51 -24.78
C TYR A 186 16.58 24.95 -25.68
N VAL A 187 17.56 24.32 -25.05
CA VAL A 187 18.69 23.64 -25.69
C VAL A 187 18.43 22.14 -25.67
N PRO A 188 18.46 21.43 -26.82
CA PRO A 188 18.28 19.99 -26.82
C PRO A 188 19.38 19.24 -26.05
N VAL A 189 18.98 18.26 -25.23
CA VAL A 189 19.90 17.44 -24.44
C VAL A 189 20.50 16.35 -25.31
N THR A 190 21.79 16.48 -25.63
CA THR A 190 22.48 15.50 -26.46
C THR A 190 22.92 14.27 -25.67
N SER A 191 23.18 13.15 -26.36
CA SER A 191 23.77 11.96 -25.72
C SER A 191 25.12 12.23 -25.06
N GLU A 192 25.87 13.22 -25.55
CA GLU A 192 27.15 13.61 -24.95
C GLU A 192 26.94 14.36 -23.63
N MET A 193 25.93 15.25 -23.56
CA MET A 193 25.54 15.88 -22.29
C MET A 193 25.10 14.86 -21.25
N LEU A 194 24.41 13.78 -21.64
CA LEU A 194 24.01 12.72 -20.69
C LEU A 194 25.21 11.97 -20.10
N LYS A 195 26.29 11.77 -20.88
CA LYS A 195 27.53 11.15 -20.41
C LYS A 195 28.35 12.12 -19.56
N ASN A 196 28.43 13.36 -20.00
CA ASN A 196 29.27 14.43 -19.43
C ASN A 196 28.40 15.67 -19.13
N PRO A 197 27.54 15.61 -18.10
CA PRO A 197 26.59 16.69 -17.82
C PRO A 197 27.30 17.96 -17.36
N PRO A 198 26.85 19.14 -17.81
CA PRO A 198 27.32 20.41 -17.27
C PRO A 198 27.29 20.43 -15.73
N PRO A 199 28.21 21.13 -15.06
CA PRO A 199 28.28 21.18 -13.59
C PRO A 199 26.96 21.55 -12.91
N GLY A 200 26.21 22.49 -13.50
CA GLY A 200 24.93 22.99 -12.99
C GLY A 200 23.71 22.13 -13.31
N ASP A 201 23.86 21.09 -14.14
CA ASP A 201 22.74 20.27 -14.59
C ASP A 201 22.68 18.93 -13.82
N TRP A 202 21.46 18.40 -13.73
CA TRP A 202 21.13 17.09 -13.16
C TRP A 202 20.20 16.35 -14.13
N LEU A 203 20.76 15.82 -15.22
CA LEU A 203 19.97 15.33 -16.36
C LEU A 203 19.35 13.94 -16.15
N ILE A 204 19.89 13.14 -15.22
CA ILE A 204 19.41 11.77 -14.95
C ILE A 204 19.36 11.51 -13.45
N PHE A 205 18.59 10.51 -13.02
CA PHE A 205 18.29 10.18 -11.62
C PHE A 205 19.45 10.34 -10.64
N ARG A 206 20.64 9.81 -10.97
CA ARG A 206 21.85 9.89 -10.10
C ARG A 206 22.97 10.76 -10.68
N ARG A 207 22.58 11.78 -11.45
CA ARG A 207 23.41 12.75 -12.19
C ARG A 207 24.26 12.17 -13.32
N ASN A 208 24.88 11.00 -13.14
CA ASN A 208 25.73 10.36 -14.14
C ASN A 208 25.49 8.85 -14.20
N TYR A 209 25.98 8.19 -15.26
CA TYR A 209 25.79 6.75 -15.47
C TYR A 209 26.53 5.86 -14.47
N HIS A 210 27.50 6.39 -13.72
CA HIS A 210 28.13 5.66 -12.61
C HIS A 210 27.24 5.66 -11.34
N GLY A 211 26.24 6.52 -11.28
CA GLY A 211 25.23 6.50 -10.21
C GLY A 211 25.69 7.07 -8.88
N HIS A 212 26.64 8.02 -8.88
CA HIS A 212 27.25 8.54 -7.64
C HIS A 212 26.39 9.56 -6.88
N SER A 213 25.41 10.21 -7.54
CA SER A 213 24.64 11.31 -6.95
C SER A 213 25.52 12.46 -6.42
N HIS A 214 26.60 12.79 -7.14
CA HIS A 214 27.61 13.77 -6.72
C HIS A 214 27.68 14.98 -7.67
N THR A 215 27.59 16.21 -7.15
CA THR A 215 27.78 17.46 -7.90
C THR A 215 29.22 17.98 -7.80
N PRO A 216 29.83 18.49 -8.89
CA PRO A 216 31.11 19.17 -8.83
C PRO A 216 31.02 20.62 -8.30
N LEU A 217 29.81 21.16 -8.10
CA LEU A 217 29.62 22.51 -7.56
C LEU A 217 30.10 22.59 -6.11
N ASN A 218 30.75 23.70 -5.75
CA ASN A 218 31.37 23.90 -4.44
C ASN A 218 31.02 25.26 -3.80
N GLN A 219 29.98 25.95 -4.28
CA GLN A 219 29.53 27.22 -3.69
C GLN A 219 29.06 27.03 -2.24
N VAL A 220 28.34 25.93 -1.96
CA VAL A 220 27.97 25.51 -0.61
C VAL A 220 29.03 24.54 -0.08
N THR A 221 29.55 24.84 1.10
CA THR A 221 30.66 24.14 1.74
C THR A 221 30.34 23.89 3.22
N PRO A 222 31.07 23.00 3.93
CA PRO A 222 30.88 22.81 5.37
C PRO A 222 31.02 24.10 6.19
N ALA A 223 31.81 25.07 5.72
CA ALA A 223 32.02 26.34 6.41
C ALA A 223 30.79 27.28 6.34
N ASN A 224 30.00 27.22 5.26
CA ASN A 224 28.92 28.17 5.00
C ASN A 224 27.51 27.54 4.96
N VAL A 225 27.37 26.21 5.00
CA VAL A 225 26.07 25.50 4.93
C VAL A 225 25.08 25.96 6.00
N LYS A 226 25.57 26.37 7.17
CA LYS A 226 24.77 26.93 8.27
C LYS A 226 24.03 28.22 7.91
N ASN A 227 24.41 28.90 6.83
CA ASN A 227 23.79 30.13 6.35
C ASN A 227 22.72 29.88 5.28
N LEU A 228 22.40 28.63 4.95
CA LEU A 228 21.37 28.31 3.97
C LEU A 228 20.02 28.89 4.40
N GLN A 229 19.32 29.45 3.41
CA GLN A 229 17.96 29.97 3.57
C GLN A 229 17.07 29.36 2.50
N LEU A 230 15.83 29.08 2.89
CA LEU A 230 14.77 28.71 1.96
C LEU A 230 14.59 29.82 0.93
N GLN A 231 14.78 29.50 -0.36
CA GLN A 231 14.59 30.46 -1.45
C GLN A 231 13.13 30.49 -1.94
N TRP A 232 12.53 29.33 -2.11
CA TRP A 232 11.13 29.17 -2.52
C TRP A 232 10.61 27.78 -2.16
N VAL A 233 9.29 27.63 -2.15
CA VAL A 233 8.59 26.34 -1.96
C VAL A 233 7.59 26.17 -3.08
N TRP A 234 7.50 24.95 -3.61
CA TRP A 234 6.47 24.55 -4.55
C TRP A 234 5.62 23.43 -3.94
N ALA A 235 4.31 23.67 -3.81
CA ALA A 235 3.39 22.69 -3.26
C ALA A 235 2.98 21.70 -4.35
N MET A 236 3.51 20.49 -4.27
CA MET A 236 3.11 19.37 -5.12
C MET A 236 1.78 18.82 -4.59
N ASN A 237 0.68 19.39 -5.10
CA ASN A 237 -0.68 19.13 -4.63
C ASN A 237 -1.24 17.81 -5.19
N ASP A 238 -0.72 16.69 -4.70
CA ASP A 238 -1.16 15.38 -5.17
C ASP A 238 -1.26 14.34 -4.05
N SER A 239 -2.14 13.35 -4.26
CA SER A 239 -2.43 12.33 -3.25
C SER A 239 -1.35 11.23 -3.29
N GLY A 240 -0.33 11.32 -2.45
CA GLY A 240 0.63 10.22 -2.31
C GLY A 240 1.95 10.59 -1.66
N ALA A 241 2.78 9.56 -1.46
CA ALA A 241 4.16 9.74 -1.04
C ALA A 241 5.02 10.21 -2.22
N ASN A 242 5.68 11.35 -2.06
CA ASN A 242 6.58 11.88 -3.08
C ASN A 242 7.97 11.24 -2.95
N GLN A 243 8.42 10.58 -4.03
CA GLN A 243 9.74 9.95 -4.13
C GLN A 243 10.58 10.51 -5.29
N THR A 244 10.14 11.60 -5.90
CA THR A 244 10.76 12.14 -7.11
C THR A 244 12.13 12.75 -6.82
N THR A 245 13.10 12.41 -7.67
CA THR A 245 14.30 13.21 -7.91
C THR A 245 14.03 14.07 -9.14
N PRO A 246 13.92 15.40 -8.98
CA PRO A 246 13.80 16.31 -10.11
C PRO A 246 15.02 16.20 -11.01
N ILE A 247 14.81 16.40 -12.31
CA ILE A 247 15.90 16.60 -13.26
C ILE A 247 16.01 18.10 -13.58
N VAL A 248 17.23 18.58 -13.75
CA VAL A 248 17.52 20.00 -13.98
C VAL A 248 18.32 20.16 -15.24
N HIS A 249 17.84 21.01 -16.15
CA HIS A 249 18.55 21.37 -17.36
C HIS A 249 18.46 22.87 -17.61
N ASN A 250 19.62 23.54 -17.69
CA ASN A 250 19.72 24.97 -18.01
C ASN A 250 18.83 25.85 -17.10
N GLY A 251 18.84 25.55 -15.80
CA GLY A 251 18.06 26.27 -14.79
C GLY A 251 16.58 25.92 -14.70
N ILE A 252 16.07 25.01 -15.53
CA ILE A 252 14.68 24.53 -15.45
C ILE A 252 14.63 23.22 -14.67
N ILE A 253 13.73 23.15 -13.69
CA ILE A 253 13.46 21.94 -12.91
C ILE A 253 12.25 21.24 -13.54
N TYR A 254 12.41 19.99 -13.95
CA TYR A 254 11.32 19.11 -14.33
C TYR A 254 11.07 18.09 -13.23
N LEU A 255 9.82 17.95 -12.81
CA LEU A 255 9.43 17.00 -11.78
C LEU A 255 8.12 16.32 -12.15
N ALA A 256 7.95 15.11 -11.63
CA ALA A 256 6.72 14.36 -11.74
C ALA A 256 6.14 14.09 -10.35
N THR A 257 4.83 14.20 -10.24
CA THR A 257 4.10 13.83 -9.04
C THR A 257 3.58 12.39 -9.19
N PRO A 258 3.36 11.63 -8.09
CA PRO A 258 2.66 10.35 -8.12
C PRO A 258 1.43 10.34 -9.03
N SER A 259 0.61 11.40 -9.04
CA SER A 259 -0.61 11.48 -9.86
C SER A 259 -0.40 11.72 -11.38
N ASN A 260 0.77 11.35 -11.92
CA ASN A 260 1.14 11.50 -13.34
C ASN A 260 1.07 12.95 -13.84
N ILE A 261 1.35 13.92 -12.97
CA ILE A 261 1.48 15.32 -13.34
C ILE A 261 2.95 15.62 -13.55
N VAL A 262 3.32 16.14 -14.72
CA VAL A 262 4.67 16.64 -15.02
C VAL A 262 4.64 18.15 -15.03
N GLN A 263 5.57 18.76 -14.31
CA GLN A 263 5.70 20.21 -14.16
C GLN A 263 7.11 20.64 -14.57
N ALA A 264 7.20 21.76 -15.29
CA ALA A 264 8.43 22.51 -15.46
C ALA A 264 8.38 23.80 -14.63
N LEU A 265 9.40 24.01 -13.82
CA LEU A 265 9.55 25.17 -12.94
C LEU A 265 10.82 25.92 -13.28
N ASP A 266 10.78 27.25 -13.20
CA ASP A 266 11.99 28.06 -13.20
C ASP A 266 12.75 27.79 -11.88
N GLY A 267 13.97 27.26 -11.97
CA GLY A 267 14.72 26.81 -10.79
C GLY A 267 15.21 27.94 -9.89
N LYS A 268 15.26 29.19 -10.39
CA LYS A 268 15.67 30.35 -9.61
C LYS A 268 14.50 30.89 -8.77
N THR A 269 13.30 30.90 -9.32
CA THR A 269 12.12 31.55 -8.72
C THR A 269 11.09 30.58 -8.17
N GLY A 270 11.10 29.32 -8.60
CA GLY A 270 10.06 28.34 -8.30
C GLY A 270 8.76 28.54 -9.09
N SER A 271 8.75 29.43 -10.09
CA SER A 271 7.55 29.72 -10.88
C SER A 271 7.22 28.57 -11.83
N LEU A 272 5.95 28.15 -11.86
CA LEU A 272 5.46 27.18 -12.83
C LEU A 272 5.48 27.76 -14.24
N ILE A 273 6.15 27.04 -15.15
CA ILE A 273 6.24 27.38 -16.58
C ILE A 273 5.12 26.65 -17.32
N TRP A 274 5.10 25.32 -17.24
CA TRP A 274 4.06 24.49 -17.83
C TRP A 274 3.74 23.28 -16.95
N GLU A 275 2.54 22.75 -17.11
CA GLU A 275 2.06 21.56 -16.42
C GLU A 275 1.23 20.69 -17.38
N THR A 276 1.50 19.38 -17.37
CA THR A 276 0.73 18.39 -18.11
C THR A 276 0.30 17.24 -17.19
N ARG A 277 -0.99 16.91 -17.22
CA ARG A 277 -1.55 15.69 -16.64
C ARG A 277 -1.51 14.56 -17.68
N ALA A 278 -0.52 13.68 -17.56
CA ALA A 278 -0.17 12.69 -18.58
C ALA A 278 -0.84 11.31 -18.39
N GLY A 279 -1.51 11.09 -17.26
CA GLY A 279 -2.15 9.81 -16.95
C GLY A 279 -3.33 9.96 -15.98
N PRO A 280 -4.02 8.86 -15.67
CA PRO A 280 -5.02 8.86 -14.61
C PRO A 280 -4.36 9.22 -13.27
N ASP A 281 -5.15 9.71 -12.32
CA ASP A 281 -4.69 9.82 -10.93
C ASP A 281 -4.24 8.44 -10.43
N GLN A 282 -3.18 8.42 -9.64
CA GLN A 282 -2.77 7.21 -8.95
C GLN A 282 -3.89 6.72 -8.03
N ALA A 283 -4.16 5.42 -8.06
CA ALA A 283 -4.89 4.79 -6.97
C ALA A 283 -4.07 5.00 -5.68
N PRO A 284 -4.69 5.30 -4.53
CA PRO A 284 -3.97 5.46 -3.27
C PRO A 284 -3.01 4.29 -3.06
N GLY A 285 -1.73 4.56 -2.78
CA GLY A 285 -0.71 3.61 -2.34
C GLY A 285 0.10 2.85 -3.40
N TYR A 286 -0.14 3.05 -4.70
CA TYR A 286 0.88 2.65 -5.69
C TYR A 286 2.13 3.54 -5.57
N GLY A 287 3.31 2.94 -5.80
CA GLY A 287 4.63 3.56 -5.59
C GLY A 287 4.82 4.91 -6.30
N GLY A 288 5.65 5.77 -5.71
CA GLY A 288 5.91 7.10 -6.23
C GLY A 288 6.73 7.10 -7.53
N ILE A 289 6.48 8.08 -8.40
CA ILE A 289 7.35 8.34 -9.56
C ILE A 289 8.70 8.85 -9.04
N ARG A 290 9.77 8.10 -9.32
CA ARG A 290 11.10 8.35 -8.74
C ARG A 290 11.94 9.33 -9.53
N SER A 291 11.77 9.39 -10.85
CA SER A 291 12.45 10.36 -11.69
C SER A 291 11.83 10.39 -13.09
N LEU A 292 12.23 11.40 -13.83
CA LEU A 292 11.99 11.54 -15.27
C LEU A 292 13.28 11.19 -16.01
N ALA A 293 13.17 10.99 -17.32
CA ALA A 293 14.33 11.06 -18.21
C ALA A 293 14.18 12.22 -19.19
N ILE A 294 15.30 12.75 -19.69
CA ILE A 294 15.35 13.81 -20.69
C ILE A 294 16.34 13.41 -21.78
N ALA A 295 15.94 13.62 -23.03
CA ALA A 295 16.81 13.49 -24.19
C ALA A 295 16.23 14.34 -25.33
N ASP A 296 17.12 14.92 -26.13
CA ASP A 296 16.76 15.86 -27.19
C ASP A 296 15.82 16.95 -26.67
N ASP A 297 14.60 17.01 -27.19
CA ASP A 297 13.56 17.96 -26.82
C ASP A 297 12.44 17.34 -25.97
N LYS A 298 12.69 16.19 -25.33
CA LYS A 298 11.64 15.40 -24.67
C LYS A 298 11.91 15.08 -23.21
N ILE A 299 10.83 15.08 -22.45
CA ILE A 299 10.73 14.51 -21.11
C ILE A 299 10.00 13.17 -21.23
N PHE A 300 10.57 12.12 -20.65
CA PHE A 300 9.99 10.78 -20.62
C PHE A 300 9.49 10.47 -19.21
N LEU A 301 8.19 10.20 -19.13
CA LEU A 301 7.49 9.80 -17.92
C LEU A 301 7.14 8.31 -17.99
N PRO A 302 7.66 7.48 -17.08
CA PRO A 302 7.10 6.15 -16.83
C PRO A 302 5.81 6.32 -16.00
N ALA A 303 4.69 6.51 -16.69
CA ALA A 303 3.41 6.77 -16.05
C ALA A 303 2.94 5.55 -15.26
N SER A 304 2.20 5.81 -14.19
CA SER A 304 1.83 4.80 -13.20
C SER A 304 0.89 3.71 -13.72
N ASN A 305 0.30 3.90 -14.90
CA ASN A 305 -0.52 2.92 -15.61
C ASN A 305 0.29 2.08 -16.60
N ALA A 306 1.61 1.98 -16.40
CA ALA A 306 2.56 1.25 -17.24
C ALA A 306 2.68 1.77 -18.69
N HIS A 307 2.31 3.03 -18.94
CA HIS A 307 2.58 3.71 -20.20
C HIS A 307 3.89 4.49 -20.12
N MET A 308 4.63 4.55 -21.23
CA MET A 308 5.72 5.52 -21.39
C MET A 308 5.17 6.73 -22.16
N VAL A 309 5.24 7.90 -21.54
CA VAL A 309 4.78 9.15 -22.15
C VAL A 309 5.99 10.01 -22.48
N ALA A 310 6.06 10.51 -23.71
CA ALA A 310 7.03 11.52 -24.11
C ALA A 310 6.32 12.88 -24.24
N LEU A 311 6.79 13.86 -23.48
CA LEU A 311 6.32 15.24 -23.50
C LEU A 311 7.39 16.13 -24.12
N SER A 312 6.99 17.24 -24.73
CA SER A 312 7.93 18.30 -25.09
C SER A 312 8.56 18.84 -23.80
N ALA A 313 9.89 18.94 -23.76
CA ALA A 313 10.57 19.61 -22.65
C ALA A 313 10.32 21.13 -22.66
N ARG A 314 9.97 21.67 -23.84
CA ARG A 314 9.73 23.10 -24.04
C ARG A 314 8.35 23.56 -23.55
N THR A 315 7.31 22.72 -23.68
CA THR A 315 5.89 23.11 -23.59
C THR A 315 5.01 22.03 -22.99
#